data_AF-A0A9N9RMN6-F1
#
_entry.id   AF-A0A9N9RMN6-F1
#
_cell.length_a   1.000
_cell.length_b   1.000
_cell.length_c   1.000
_cell.angle_alpha   90.00
_cell.angle_beta   90.00
_cell.angle_gamma   90.00
#
_symmetry.space_group_name_H-M   'P 1'
#
loop_
_entity.id
_entity.type
_entity.pdbx_description
1 polymer ?
#
loop_
_entity_poly.entity_id
_entity_poly.type
_entity_poly.pdbx_seq_one_letter_code
_entity_poly.pdbx_strand_id
1 'polypeptide(L)'
;MHKSNKTSNLLRQEGNDFYKKREFFQALLKYNQSLCYAESESENLGLAYANRSAVYFEIKLYDQSLNNIVLAEKNFYPKENLSILYQRRLKCEEFTRNESKKYVQNYFKLSLPTNKKLPFVASCLKIENSKKYGRHIITTTDLSVGDIIAVDKSFCSIPISESQFVKVSELNIYQRCNNCMKSSRLNMIPCQNCCYAMFCSQECYEFAMKYFHQYECPVITDILKSGSVNMSLRIFFISLALFGDSINCLKNFYEENKKNSKNIFDFDFSTTKSVENMLIMKLKCLLSLSKSSKQYQLAYQKTILNNHSTLHSMYVENKDFIHDFIQDLCQISDHNFHGIFSSNLDTKIFDNSNLKSLQEPIGSGSFLFTSLINHSCTPNILRVCLDGEMCLVVCRKIEKDSQIYDCYKNNFLMERRERRQNILYQHFNFNCDCEACFNDWPTLKELIINDMKLMKYAKKINDELIESLKTSSKLTNSFKKCKDILQENFKKYPSMELCLIEKSYVTFLLKLAANHISLF
;
A
#
# COMPACT_ATOMS: atom_id res chain seq x y z
N MET A 1 12.85 -12.03 19.86
CA MET A 1 12.84 -13.50 19.62
C MET A 1 13.91 -13.82 18.58
N HIS A 2 14.59 -14.94 18.74
CA HIS A 2 15.60 -15.41 17.79
C HIS A 2 15.02 -16.50 16.88
N LYS A 3 15.69 -16.74 15.75
CA LYS A 3 15.42 -17.90 14.89
C LYS A 3 15.61 -19.18 15.71
N SER A 4 14.79 -20.19 15.40
CA SER A 4 14.72 -21.47 16.09
C SER A 4 14.18 -22.52 15.14
N ASN A 5 15.02 -23.50 14.79
CA ASN A 5 14.59 -24.63 13.93
C ASN A 5 13.45 -25.44 14.56
N LYS A 6 13.38 -25.49 15.91
CA LYS A 6 12.26 -26.10 16.62
C LYS A 6 10.94 -25.38 16.31
N THR A 7 10.92 -24.05 16.44
CA THR A 7 9.72 -23.24 16.15
C THR A 7 9.38 -23.28 14.66
N SER A 8 10.40 -23.20 13.79
CA SER A 8 10.25 -23.34 12.35
C SER A 8 9.56 -24.66 11.97
N ASN A 9 9.98 -25.78 12.57
CA ASN A 9 9.40 -27.08 12.29
C ASN A 9 7.93 -27.18 12.75
N LEU A 10 7.60 -26.66 13.94
CA LEU A 10 6.22 -26.63 14.44
C LEU A 10 5.30 -25.86 13.48
N LEU A 11 5.71 -24.66 13.06
CA LEU A 11 4.94 -23.84 12.11
C LEU A 11 4.80 -24.52 10.73
N ARG A 12 5.84 -25.24 10.29
CA ARG A 12 5.77 -26.03 9.05
C ARG A 12 4.78 -27.18 9.17
N GLN A 13 4.74 -27.87 10.31
CA GLN A 13 3.77 -28.93 10.57
C GLN A 13 2.34 -28.39 10.57
N GLU A 14 2.09 -27.23 11.19
CA GLU A 14 0.80 -26.55 11.08
C GLU A 14 0.44 -26.23 9.61
N GLY A 15 1.40 -25.75 8.83
CA GLY A 15 1.23 -25.54 7.39
C GLY A 15 0.89 -26.82 6.62
N ASN A 16 1.48 -27.96 6.99
CA ASN A 16 1.14 -29.27 6.42
C ASN A 16 -0.31 -29.66 6.72
N ASP A 17 -0.81 -29.35 7.92
CA ASP A 17 -2.19 -29.67 8.28
C ASP A 17 -3.19 -28.83 7.50
N PHE A 18 -2.90 -27.54 7.28
CA PHE A 18 -3.68 -26.70 6.36
C PHE A 18 -3.61 -27.21 4.91
N TYR A 19 -2.43 -27.65 4.45
CA TYR A 19 -2.26 -28.22 3.12
C TYR A 19 -3.13 -29.46 2.91
N LYS A 20 -3.15 -30.40 3.88
CA LYS A 20 -4.00 -31.61 3.83
C LYS A 20 -5.49 -31.26 3.74
N LYS A 21 -5.92 -30.18 4.40
CA LYS A 21 -7.29 -29.65 4.33
C LYS A 21 -7.59 -28.84 3.05
N ARG A 22 -6.60 -28.67 2.16
CA ARG A 22 -6.66 -27.79 0.97
C ARG A 22 -6.94 -26.33 1.32
N GLU A 23 -6.52 -25.90 2.51
CA GLU A 23 -6.51 -24.51 2.98
C GLU A 23 -5.18 -23.85 2.57
N PHE A 24 -5.02 -23.67 1.26
CA PHE A 24 -3.73 -23.31 0.67
C PHE A 24 -3.20 -21.93 1.08
N PHE A 25 -4.07 -20.94 1.30
CA PHE A 25 -3.66 -19.63 1.79
C PHE A 25 -3.03 -19.71 3.18
N GLN A 26 -3.72 -20.39 4.10
CA GLN A 26 -3.28 -20.64 5.47
C GLN A 26 -1.98 -21.45 5.48
N ALA A 27 -1.86 -22.45 4.59
CA ALA A 27 -0.64 -23.23 4.43
C ALA A 27 0.55 -22.35 4.00
N LEU A 28 0.41 -21.51 2.95
CA LEU A 28 1.45 -20.58 2.50
C LEU A 28 1.87 -19.62 3.61
N LEU A 29 0.91 -19.08 4.35
CA LEU A 29 1.16 -18.17 5.45
C LEU A 29 2.00 -18.84 6.56
N LYS A 30 1.64 -20.06 6.96
CA LYS A 30 2.39 -20.83 7.95
C LYS A 30 3.78 -21.23 7.46
N TYR A 31 3.94 -21.55 6.18
CA TYR A 31 5.27 -21.78 5.60
C TYR A 31 6.13 -20.50 5.58
N ASN A 32 5.55 -19.32 5.33
CA ASN A 32 6.27 -18.05 5.47
C ASN A 32 6.70 -17.76 6.90
N GLN A 33 5.85 -18.05 7.89
CA GLN A 33 6.24 -17.99 9.30
C GLN A 33 7.38 -18.96 9.60
N SER A 34 7.27 -20.22 9.15
CA SER A 34 8.30 -21.24 9.31
C SER A 34 9.65 -20.80 8.75
N LEU A 35 9.66 -20.18 7.55
CA LEU A 35 10.84 -19.61 6.90
C LEU A 35 11.46 -18.48 7.73
N CYS A 36 10.64 -17.61 8.34
CA CYS A 36 11.15 -16.54 9.21
C CYS A 36 11.83 -17.06 10.47
N TYR A 37 11.34 -18.16 11.04
CA TYR A 37 11.93 -18.78 12.23
C TYR A 37 13.07 -19.75 11.93
N ALA A 38 13.22 -20.23 10.69
CA ALA A 38 14.30 -21.15 10.35
C ALA A 38 15.67 -20.47 10.53
N GLU A 39 16.60 -21.20 11.12
CA GLU A 39 18.00 -20.77 11.24
C GLU A 39 18.63 -20.73 9.84
N SER A 40 19.61 -19.84 9.66
CA SER A 40 20.36 -19.77 8.41
C SER A 40 21.02 -21.10 8.11
N GLU A 41 21.11 -21.45 6.83
CA GLU A 41 21.77 -22.68 6.37
C GLU A 41 21.21 -23.98 6.97
N SER A 42 19.92 -23.99 7.34
CA SER A 42 19.25 -25.16 7.89
C SER A 42 18.43 -25.94 6.85
N GLU A 43 18.31 -27.24 7.06
CA GLU A 43 17.37 -28.11 6.32
C GLU A 43 15.92 -27.62 6.42
N ASN A 44 15.56 -26.98 7.54
CA ASN A 44 14.25 -26.37 7.76
C ASN A 44 13.86 -25.36 6.68
N LEU A 45 14.81 -24.55 6.19
CA LEU A 45 14.58 -23.63 5.07
C LEU A 45 14.22 -24.41 3.80
N GLY A 46 15.02 -25.42 3.46
CA GLY A 46 14.81 -26.28 2.30
C GLY A 46 13.45 -26.96 2.33
N LEU A 47 13.10 -27.57 3.46
CA LEU A 47 11.82 -28.22 3.67
C LEU A 47 10.65 -27.24 3.53
N ALA A 48 10.73 -26.06 4.14
CA ALA A 48 9.66 -25.06 4.07
C ALA A 48 9.44 -24.53 2.63
N TYR A 49 10.51 -24.28 1.87
CA TYR A 49 10.40 -23.92 0.44
C TYR A 49 9.84 -25.07 -0.41
N ALA A 50 10.24 -26.31 -0.14
CA ALA A 50 9.69 -27.50 -0.81
C ALA A 50 8.19 -27.69 -0.53
N ASN A 51 7.76 -27.42 0.70
CA ASN A 51 6.35 -27.39 1.09
C ASN A 51 5.59 -26.26 0.38
N ARG A 52 6.19 -25.07 0.28
CA ARG A 52 5.59 -23.92 -0.43
C ARG A 52 5.44 -24.18 -1.94
N SER A 53 6.44 -24.79 -2.58
CA SER A 53 6.33 -25.19 -4.01
C SER A 53 5.22 -26.21 -4.26
N ALA A 54 4.91 -27.07 -3.29
CA ALA A 54 3.78 -28.00 -3.39
C ALA A 54 2.44 -27.24 -3.47
N VAL A 55 2.25 -26.23 -2.61
CA VAL A 55 1.06 -25.38 -2.68
C VAL A 55 0.96 -24.67 -4.01
N TYR A 56 2.05 -24.02 -4.46
CA TYR A 56 2.05 -23.31 -5.75
C TYR A 56 1.73 -24.22 -6.94
N PHE A 57 2.18 -25.47 -6.89
CA PHE A 57 1.83 -26.48 -7.89
C PHE A 57 0.33 -26.78 -7.88
N GLU A 58 -0.28 -27.03 -6.72
CA GLU A 58 -1.71 -27.31 -6.58
C GLU A 58 -2.60 -26.17 -7.10
N ILE A 59 -2.15 -24.92 -6.90
CA ILE A 59 -2.89 -23.71 -7.32
C ILE A 59 -2.48 -23.22 -8.70
N LYS A 60 -1.73 -24.02 -9.47
CA LYS A 60 -1.32 -23.77 -10.86
C LYS A 60 -0.45 -22.51 -11.07
N LEU A 61 0.27 -22.11 -10.03
CA LEU A 61 1.27 -21.06 -10.08
C LEU A 61 2.66 -21.69 -10.32
N TYR A 62 2.84 -22.26 -11.51
CA TYR A 62 4.00 -23.10 -11.84
C TYR A 62 5.33 -22.34 -11.79
N ASP A 63 5.38 -21.07 -12.23
CA ASP A 63 6.57 -20.22 -12.12
C ASP A 63 7.01 -20.04 -10.65
N GLN A 64 6.05 -19.79 -9.75
CA GLN A 64 6.32 -19.69 -8.31
C GLN A 64 6.73 -21.05 -7.73
N SER A 65 6.13 -22.15 -8.19
CA SER A 65 6.52 -23.50 -7.78
C SER A 65 7.97 -23.79 -8.16
N LEU A 66 8.38 -23.52 -9.41
CA LEU A 66 9.74 -23.69 -9.91
C LEU A 66 10.74 -22.83 -9.14
N ASN A 67 10.43 -21.55 -8.90
CA ASN A 67 11.26 -20.67 -8.10
C ASN A 67 11.51 -21.24 -6.69
N ASN A 68 10.47 -21.79 -6.06
CA ASN A 68 10.57 -22.38 -4.73
C ASN A 68 11.32 -23.72 -4.70
N ILE A 69 11.27 -24.50 -5.78
CA ILE A 69 12.12 -25.70 -5.93
C ILE A 69 13.60 -25.29 -5.92
N VAL A 70 13.96 -24.26 -6.69
CA VAL A 70 15.35 -23.74 -6.71
C VAL A 70 15.77 -23.21 -5.33
N LEU A 71 14.87 -22.51 -4.63
CA LEU A 71 15.14 -22.05 -3.27
C LEU A 71 15.31 -23.23 -2.29
N ALA A 72 14.52 -24.29 -2.42
CA ALA A 72 14.65 -25.48 -1.57
C ALA A 72 16.03 -26.14 -1.76
N GLU A 73 16.44 -26.38 -3.00
CA GLU A 73 17.73 -27.00 -3.35
C GLU A 73 18.92 -26.18 -2.86
N LYS A 74 18.84 -24.85 -2.94
CA LYS A 74 19.87 -23.94 -2.42
C LYS A 74 19.96 -23.91 -0.90
N ASN A 75 18.93 -24.35 -0.19
CA ASN A 75 18.83 -24.26 1.27
C ASN A 75 18.74 -25.64 1.92
N PHE A 76 19.71 -26.51 1.63
CA PHE A 76 19.92 -27.77 2.36
C PHE A 76 18.73 -28.74 2.36
N TYR A 77 17.93 -28.76 1.29
CA TYR A 77 16.86 -29.76 1.16
C TYR A 77 17.43 -31.19 1.15
N PRO A 78 16.80 -32.17 1.83
CA PRO A 78 17.35 -33.53 1.95
C PRO A 78 17.57 -34.21 0.61
N LYS A 79 18.77 -34.79 0.42
CA LYS A 79 19.19 -35.38 -0.86
C LYS A 79 18.33 -36.58 -1.24
N GLU A 80 17.94 -37.38 -0.25
CA GLU A 80 17.05 -38.53 -0.37
C GLU A 80 15.67 -38.17 -0.93
N ASN A 81 15.24 -36.91 -0.76
CA ASN A 81 13.93 -36.43 -1.18
C ASN A 81 13.96 -35.64 -2.51
N LEU A 82 15.14 -35.45 -3.13
CA LEU A 82 15.28 -34.64 -4.35
C LEU A 82 14.43 -35.15 -5.53
N SER A 83 14.18 -36.45 -5.58
CA SER A 83 13.31 -37.07 -6.59
C SER A 83 11.89 -36.47 -6.59
N ILE A 84 11.38 -36.07 -5.42
CA ILE A 84 10.05 -35.43 -5.27
C ILE A 84 10.04 -34.05 -5.95
N LEU A 85 11.08 -33.24 -5.72
CA LEU A 85 11.20 -31.92 -6.35
C LEU A 85 11.43 -32.03 -7.85
N TYR A 86 12.24 -33.01 -8.29
CA TYR A 86 12.50 -33.27 -9.70
C TYR A 86 11.21 -33.64 -10.46
N GLN A 87 10.40 -34.55 -9.93
CA GLN A 87 9.11 -34.90 -10.53
C GLN A 87 8.16 -33.70 -10.62
N ARG A 88 8.10 -32.86 -9.58
CA ARG A 88 7.28 -31.64 -9.58
C ARG A 88 7.77 -30.64 -10.63
N ARG A 89 9.09 -30.47 -10.77
CA ARG A 89 9.73 -29.60 -11.76
C ARG A 89 9.32 -29.98 -13.18
N LEU A 90 9.48 -31.25 -13.55
CA LEU A 90 9.12 -31.74 -14.89
C LEU A 90 7.66 -31.43 -15.23
N LYS A 91 6.74 -31.67 -14.29
CA LYS A 91 5.31 -31.34 -14.47
C LYS A 91 5.08 -29.84 -14.62
N CYS A 92 5.72 -29.01 -13.81
CA CYS A 92 5.61 -27.55 -13.93
C CYS A 92 6.08 -27.07 -15.31
N GLU A 93 7.23 -27.57 -15.79
CA GLU A 93 7.79 -27.20 -17.08
C GLU A 93 6.90 -27.64 -18.24
N GLU A 94 6.31 -28.85 -18.15
CA GLU A 94 5.33 -29.34 -19.11
C GLU A 94 4.08 -28.44 -19.17
N PHE A 95 3.49 -28.12 -18.01
CA PHE A 95 2.29 -27.27 -17.97
C PHE A 95 2.57 -25.84 -18.42
N THR A 96 3.74 -25.29 -18.11
CA THR A 96 4.11 -23.92 -18.51
C THR A 96 4.29 -23.80 -20.02
N ARG A 97 4.77 -24.86 -20.71
CA ARG A 97 4.85 -24.89 -22.18
C ARG A 97 3.48 -24.93 -22.86
N ASN A 98 2.50 -25.54 -22.19
CA ASN A 98 1.15 -25.71 -22.71
C ASN A 98 0.20 -24.55 -22.34
N GLU A 99 0.60 -23.65 -21.45
CA GLU A 99 -0.19 -22.47 -21.12
C GLU A 99 -0.01 -21.37 -22.19
N SER A 100 -1.11 -21.04 -22.87
CA SER A 100 -1.23 -19.74 -23.51
C SER A 100 -1.23 -18.69 -22.39
N LYS A 101 -0.20 -17.83 -22.35
CA LYS A 101 -0.12 -16.71 -21.39
C LYS A 101 -1.45 -15.95 -21.41
N LYS A 102 -2.32 -16.22 -20.44
CA LYS A 102 -3.52 -15.42 -20.23
C LYS A 102 -3.04 -14.03 -19.86
N TYR A 103 -3.08 -13.12 -20.83
CA TYR A 103 -2.86 -11.71 -20.59
C TYR A 103 -3.93 -11.25 -19.60
N VAL A 104 -3.56 -11.19 -18.32
CA VAL A 104 -4.32 -10.42 -17.34
C VAL A 104 -4.29 -8.99 -17.86
N GLN A 105 -5.44 -8.52 -18.32
CA GLN A 105 -5.61 -7.19 -18.87
C GLN A 105 -5.16 -6.21 -17.79
N ASN A 106 -4.07 -5.48 -18.09
CA ASN A 106 -3.34 -4.66 -17.14
C ASN A 106 -4.09 -3.33 -16.94
N TYR A 107 -5.31 -3.43 -16.40
CA TYR A 107 -6.28 -2.34 -16.26
C TYR A 107 -5.70 -1.19 -15.44
N PHE A 108 -4.88 -1.50 -14.44
CA PHE A 108 -4.34 -0.53 -13.51
C PHE A 108 -3.01 0.10 -13.98
N LYS A 109 -3.05 0.69 -15.16
CA LYS A 109 -1.99 1.52 -15.71
C LYS A 109 -2.57 2.87 -16.10
N LEU A 110 -1.71 3.89 -16.21
CA LEU A 110 -2.11 5.20 -16.71
C LEU A 110 -2.91 5.05 -18.01
N SER A 111 -4.13 5.60 -18.03
CA SER A 111 -4.99 5.59 -19.21
C SER A 111 -4.71 6.77 -20.15
N LEU A 112 -3.87 7.70 -19.72
CA LEU A 112 -3.55 8.96 -20.39
C LEU A 112 -2.05 9.05 -20.69
N PRO A 113 -1.61 9.90 -21.65
CA PRO A 113 -0.20 10.14 -21.92
C PRO A 113 0.54 10.59 -20.66
N THR A 114 1.74 10.07 -20.45
CA THR A 114 2.52 10.30 -19.22
C THR A 114 3.24 11.64 -19.24
N ASN A 115 3.41 12.24 -18.06
CA ASN A 115 4.24 13.43 -17.90
C ASN A 115 5.71 13.08 -18.19
N LYS A 116 6.39 13.92 -18.98
CA LYS A 116 7.79 13.69 -19.39
C LYS A 116 8.74 13.52 -18.21
N LYS A 117 8.57 14.31 -17.14
CA LYS A 117 9.41 14.25 -15.92
C LYS A 117 8.89 13.27 -14.88
N LEU A 118 7.58 13.02 -14.89
CA LEU A 118 6.87 12.17 -13.92
C LEU A 118 6.17 11.03 -14.66
N PRO A 119 6.88 9.96 -15.06
CA PRO A 119 6.31 8.89 -15.91
C PRO A 119 5.19 8.09 -15.23
N PHE A 120 4.94 8.32 -13.94
CA PHE A 120 3.89 7.73 -13.13
C PHE A 120 2.67 8.66 -12.91
N VAL A 121 2.64 9.83 -13.56
CA VAL A 121 1.56 10.83 -13.50
C VAL A 121 1.10 11.18 -14.92
N ALA A 122 -0.20 11.39 -15.12
CA ALA A 122 -0.75 11.87 -16.38
C ALA A 122 -0.21 13.27 -16.75
N SER A 123 0.07 13.47 -18.04
CA SER A 123 0.69 14.70 -18.57
C SER A 123 -0.19 15.95 -18.46
N CYS A 124 -1.51 15.78 -18.37
CA CYS A 124 -2.47 16.86 -18.20
C CYS A 124 -2.51 17.43 -16.78
N LEU A 125 -1.88 16.77 -15.79
CA LEU A 125 -1.88 17.25 -14.41
C LEU A 125 -0.74 18.25 -14.16
N LYS A 126 -1.08 19.36 -13.53
CA LYS A 126 -0.13 20.42 -13.14
C LYS A 126 -0.37 20.85 -11.70
N ILE A 127 0.72 21.23 -11.04
CA ILE A 127 0.65 21.89 -9.73
C ILE A 127 0.51 23.40 -9.91
N GLU A 128 -0.42 23.98 -9.19
CA GLU A 128 -0.67 25.43 -9.12
C GLU A 128 -0.65 25.90 -7.67
N ASN A 129 -0.52 27.20 -7.46
CA ASN A 129 -0.58 27.81 -6.14
C ASN A 129 -1.60 28.95 -6.11
N SER A 130 -2.49 28.95 -5.11
CA SER A 130 -3.49 30.01 -4.93
C SER A 130 -3.55 30.46 -3.47
N LYS A 131 -4.03 31.69 -3.23
CA LYS A 131 -4.25 32.19 -1.86
C LYS A 131 -5.22 31.30 -1.06
N LYS A 132 -6.16 30.67 -1.75
CA LYS A 132 -7.25 29.88 -1.14
C LYS A 132 -6.82 28.45 -0.81
N TYR A 133 -6.24 27.75 -1.79
CA TYR A 133 -5.93 26.32 -1.66
C TYR A 133 -4.46 26.06 -1.37
N GLY A 134 -3.61 27.09 -1.35
CA GLY A 134 -2.18 26.90 -1.42
C GLY A 134 -1.83 26.09 -2.67
N ARG A 135 -0.96 25.09 -2.49
CA ARG A 135 -0.62 24.12 -3.54
C ARG A 135 -1.83 23.24 -3.87
N HIS A 136 -2.14 23.10 -5.14
CA HIS A 136 -3.22 22.24 -5.62
C HIS A 136 -2.89 21.64 -6.98
N ILE A 137 -3.50 20.50 -7.30
CA ILE A 137 -3.33 19.84 -8.60
C ILE A 137 -4.56 20.12 -9.47
N ILE A 138 -4.34 20.68 -10.66
CA ILE A 138 -5.37 20.90 -11.68
C ILE A 138 -5.13 20.00 -12.90
N THR A 139 -6.18 19.81 -13.70
CA THR A 139 -6.08 19.18 -15.02
C THR A 139 -6.17 20.23 -16.13
N THR A 140 -5.37 20.09 -17.20
CA THR A 140 -5.45 20.96 -18.39
C THR A 140 -6.39 20.46 -19.48
N THR A 141 -7.04 19.32 -19.24
CA THR A 141 -8.03 18.71 -20.14
C THR A 141 -9.19 18.15 -19.32
N ASP A 142 -10.32 17.89 -19.98
CA ASP A 142 -11.39 17.09 -19.36
C ASP A 142 -10.85 15.69 -19.01
N LEU A 143 -11.30 15.15 -17.86
CA LEU A 143 -11.06 13.78 -17.42
C LEU A 143 -12.38 13.04 -17.27
N SER A 144 -12.40 11.79 -17.68
CA SER A 144 -13.57 10.93 -17.67
C SER A 144 -13.55 9.93 -16.51
N VAL A 145 -14.74 9.49 -16.08
CA VAL A 145 -14.88 8.46 -15.05
C VAL A 145 -14.10 7.20 -15.46
N GLY A 146 -13.29 6.68 -14.55
CA GLY A 146 -12.40 5.54 -14.74
C GLY A 146 -11.07 5.85 -15.41
N ASP A 147 -10.74 7.11 -15.70
CA ASP A 147 -9.37 7.47 -16.09
C ASP A 147 -8.41 7.23 -14.92
N ILE A 148 -7.26 6.61 -15.23
CA ILE A 148 -6.17 6.40 -14.28
C ILE A 148 -5.14 7.48 -14.51
N ILE A 149 -5.04 8.38 -13.54
CA ILE A 149 -4.31 9.65 -13.67
C ILE A 149 -2.96 9.65 -12.95
N ALA A 150 -2.74 8.71 -12.03
CA ALA A 150 -1.45 8.46 -11.40
C ALA A 150 -1.34 7.03 -10.86
N VAL A 151 -0.12 6.49 -10.85
CA VAL A 151 0.26 5.27 -10.14
C VAL A 151 1.45 5.61 -9.24
N ASP A 152 1.13 6.15 -8.06
CA ASP A 152 2.11 6.70 -7.13
C ASP A 152 2.76 5.58 -6.29
N LYS A 153 4.08 5.58 -6.25
CA LYS A 153 4.88 4.64 -5.45
C LYS A 153 5.38 5.32 -4.22
N SER A 154 5.19 4.68 -3.07
CA SER A 154 5.66 5.22 -1.80
C SER A 154 7.17 5.50 -1.83
N PHE A 155 7.56 6.61 -1.20
CA PHE A 155 8.97 6.87 -0.86
C PHE A 155 9.44 5.87 0.20
N CYS A 156 8.60 5.70 1.22
CA CYS A 156 8.80 4.79 2.32
C CYS A 156 7.44 4.22 2.72
N SER A 157 7.40 2.94 3.10
CA SER A 157 6.19 2.29 3.59
C SER A 157 6.52 1.34 4.73
N ILE A 158 5.56 1.09 5.62
CA ILE A 158 5.68 0.16 6.74
C ILE A 158 4.45 -0.75 6.80
N PRO A 159 4.60 -2.04 7.15
CA PRO A 159 3.46 -2.86 7.53
C PRO A 159 2.90 -2.36 8.86
N ILE A 160 1.58 -2.41 9.01
CA ILE A 160 0.97 -2.20 10.32
C ILE A 160 1.19 -3.45 11.16
N SER A 161 1.65 -3.27 12.39
CA SER A 161 1.90 -4.32 13.37
C SER A 161 1.14 -4.04 14.65
N GLU A 162 0.91 -5.09 15.44
CA GLU A 162 0.27 -4.93 16.73
C GLU A 162 1.08 -3.98 17.62
N SER A 163 0.39 -2.99 18.18
CA SER A 163 0.95 -2.00 19.09
C SER A 163 -0.11 -1.65 20.14
N GLN A 164 0.28 -0.84 21.13
CA GLN A 164 -0.68 -0.32 22.11
C GLN A 164 -1.81 0.53 21.50
N PHE A 165 -1.63 1.02 20.26
CA PHE A 165 -2.57 1.89 19.57
C PHE A 165 -3.46 1.15 18.57
N VAL A 166 -2.98 0.02 18.04
CA VAL A 166 -3.64 -0.69 16.94
C VAL A 166 -3.49 -2.20 17.14
N LYS A 167 -4.62 -2.90 17.18
CA LYS A 167 -4.68 -4.37 17.16
C LYS A 167 -4.90 -4.83 15.72
N VAL A 168 -3.90 -5.52 15.17
CA VAL A 168 -3.92 -6.13 13.84
C VAL A 168 -3.33 -7.53 13.95
N SER A 169 -3.67 -8.41 13.02
CA SER A 169 -3.10 -9.74 12.99
C SER A 169 -1.57 -9.66 12.91
N GLU A 170 -0.87 -10.30 13.86
CA GLU A 170 0.58 -10.51 13.78
C GLU A 170 0.99 -11.19 12.47
N LEU A 171 0.05 -11.84 11.79
CA LEU A 171 0.29 -12.47 10.51
C LEU A 171 0.54 -11.48 9.36
N ASN A 172 0.22 -10.20 9.53
CA ASN A 172 0.35 -9.20 8.46
C ASN A 172 1.80 -9.05 7.97
N ILE A 173 2.79 -9.14 8.87
CA ILE A 173 4.22 -9.01 8.52
C ILE A 173 4.75 -10.18 7.67
N TYR A 174 4.06 -11.33 7.70
CA TYR A 174 4.41 -12.52 6.90
C TYR A 174 3.62 -12.60 5.59
N GLN A 175 2.86 -11.56 5.27
CA GLN A 175 2.06 -11.46 4.04
C GLN A 175 2.55 -10.40 3.07
N ARG A 176 3.50 -9.56 3.49
CA ARG A 176 3.91 -8.37 2.73
C ARG A 176 5.42 -8.21 2.76
N CYS A 177 5.96 -7.73 1.65
CA CYS A 177 7.34 -7.29 1.57
C CYS A 177 7.56 -6.10 2.52
N ASN A 178 8.55 -6.20 3.40
CA ASN A 178 8.90 -5.14 4.36
C ASN A 178 9.47 -3.88 3.67
N ASN A 179 9.83 -3.95 2.39
CA ASN A 179 10.28 -2.80 1.60
C ASN A 179 9.14 -2.14 0.80
N CYS A 180 8.48 -2.90 -0.07
CA CYS A 180 7.55 -2.35 -1.06
C CYS A 180 6.07 -2.66 -0.79
N MET A 181 5.74 -3.38 0.29
CA MET A 181 4.37 -3.77 0.68
C MET A 181 3.63 -4.69 -0.32
N LYS A 182 4.29 -5.14 -1.39
CA LYS A 182 3.77 -6.19 -2.27
C LYS A 182 3.57 -7.49 -1.50
N SER A 183 2.43 -8.13 -1.69
CA SER A 183 2.18 -9.49 -1.23
C SER A 183 2.99 -10.52 -2.00
N SER A 184 3.27 -10.26 -3.29
CA SER A 184 3.96 -11.20 -4.18
C SER A 184 3.34 -12.60 -4.14
N ARG A 185 2.01 -12.69 -3.95
CA ARG A 185 1.30 -13.97 -3.77
C ARG A 185 1.95 -14.86 -2.68
N LEU A 186 2.40 -14.24 -1.59
CA LEU A 186 3.13 -14.84 -0.48
C LEU A 186 4.51 -15.46 -0.85
N ASN A 187 5.01 -15.26 -2.07
CA ASN A 187 6.30 -15.76 -2.50
C ASN A 187 7.40 -14.81 -2.03
N MET A 188 7.80 -14.94 -0.77
CA MET A 188 8.74 -14.03 -0.11
C MET A 188 9.97 -14.75 0.46
N ILE A 189 11.03 -13.99 0.68
CA ILE A 189 12.32 -14.39 1.21
C ILE A 189 12.43 -13.83 2.64
N PRO A 190 12.68 -14.64 3.69
CA PRO A 190 12.81 -14.15 5.05
C PRO A 190 14.14 -13.42 5.26
N CYS A 191 14.18 -12.51 6.21
CA CYS A 191 15.44 -12.02 6.76
C CYS A 191 16.26 -13.18 7.37
N GLN A 192 17.59 -13.11 7.23
CA GLN A 192 18.51 -14.12 7.79
C GLN A 192 18.81 -13.89 9.28
N ASN A 193 18.50 -12.70 9.82
CA ASN A 193 18.86 -12.33 11.19
C ASN A 193 17.65 -12.24 12.13
N CYS A 194 16.49 -11.79 11.64
CA CYS A 194 15.27 -11.66 12.46
C CYS A 194 14.11 -12.51 11.93
N CYS A 195 13.10 -12.68 12.77
CA CYS A 195 11.88 -13.42 12.42
C CYS A 195 10.74 -12.51 11.92
N TYR A 196 10.99 -11.21 11.69
CA TYR A 196 9.91 -10.20 11.56
C TYR A 196 9.87 -9.47 10.21
N ALA A 197 10.77 -9.82 9.28
CA ALA A 197 10.83 -9.18 7.97
C ALA A 197 10.95 -10.22 6.86
N MET A 198 10.16 -10.02 5.81
CA MET A 198 10.23 -10.77 4.56
C MET A 198 10.27 -9.82 3.36
N PHE A 199 10.76 -10.30 2.22
CA PHE A 199 10.98 -9.50 1.02
C PHE A 199 10.48 -10.24 -0.21
N CYS A 200 9.83 -9.55 -1.14
CA CYS A 200 9.28 -10.20 -2.35
C CYS A 200 10.34 -10.57 -3.39
N SER A 201 11.54 -10.01 -3.29
CA SER A 201 12.64 -10.23 -4.25
C SER A 201 13.99 -9.92 -3.62
N GLN A 202 15.05 -10.36 -4.29
CA GLN A 202 16.42 -10.09 -3.87
C GLN A 202 16.72 -8.58 -3.89
N GLU A 203 16.23 -7.85 -4.87
CA GLU A 203 16.40 -6.41 -4.98
C GLU A 203 15.73 -5.68 -3.79
N CYS A 204 14.57 -6.16 -3.35
CA CYS A 204 13.92 -5.60 -2.15
C CYS A 204 14.66 -5.93 -0.86
N TYR A 205 15.26 -7.13 -0.75
CA TYR A 205 16.10 -7.50 0.38
C TYR A 205 17.35 -6.62 0.44
N GLU A 206 18.07 -6.49 -0.67
CA GLU A 206 19.30 -5.70 -0.77
C GLU A 206 19.05 -4.22 -0.53
N PHE A 207 17.98 -3.66 -1.12
CA PHE A 207 17.56 -2.29 -0.85
C PHE A 207 17.30 -2.09 0.65
N ALA A 208 16.53 -2.97 1.27
CA ALA A 208 16.19 -2.86 2.67
C ALA A 208 17.43 -2.95 3.55
N MET A 209 18.30 -3.94 3.32
CA MET A 209 19.54 -4.10 4.06
C MET A 209 20.46 -2.88 3.89
N LYS A 210 20.54 -2.30 2.69
CA LYS A 210 21.36 -1.11 2.45
C LYS A 210 20.82 0.13 3.16
N TYR A 211 19.50 0.37 3.12
CA TYR A 211 18.98 1.69 3.52
C TYR A 211 18.29 1.74 4.88
N PHE A 212 17.73 0.65 5.40
CA PHE A 212 16.98 0.76 6.65
C PHE A 212 17.01 -0.49 7.53
N HIS A 213 16.83 -1.68 6.96
CA HIS A 213 16.67 -2.90 7.73
C HIS A 213 17.93 -3.29 8.50
N GLN A 214 19.14 -2.90 8.05
CA GLN A 214 20.35 -3.12 8.84
C GLN A 214 20.31 -2.42 10.22
N TYR A 215 19.68 -1.25 10.30
CA TYR A 215 19.47 -0.52 11.56
C TYR A 215 18.19 -0.98 12.27
N GLU A 216 17.15 -1.38 11.52
CA GLU A 216 15.93 -1.87 12.16
C GLU A 216 16.09 -3.25 12.79
N CYS A 217 16.85 -4.15 12.15
CA CYS A 217 16.89 -5.57 12.50
C CYS A 217 17.25 -5.83 13.97
N PRO A 218 18.28 -5.17 14.57
CA PRO A 218 18.65 -5.37 15.97
C PRO A 218 17.58 -4.94 16.98
N VAL A 219 16.68 -4.03 16.60
CA VAL A 219 15.67 -3.41 17.47
C VAL A 219 14.24 -3.57 16.94
N ILE A 220 14.02 -4.51 16.00
CA ILE A 220 12.79 -4.60 15.20
C ILE A 220 11.55 -4.82 16.07
N THR A 221 11.67 -5.55 17.18
CA THR A 221 10.55 -5.79 18.10
C THR A 221 10.06 -4.52 18.77
N ASP A 222 10.96 -3.57 19.04
CA ASP A 222 10.61 -2.29 19.65
C ASP A 222 10.06 -1.33 18.59
N ILE A 223 10.64 -1.34 17.39
CA ILE A 223 10.14 -0.57 16.23
C ILE A 223 8.69 -0.94 15.91
N LEU A 224 8.35 -2.23 15.84
CA LEU A 224 6.99 -2.68 15.54
C LEU A 224 5.96 -2.25 16.59
N LYS A 225 6.39 -1.99 17.84
CA LYS A 225 5.53 -1.50 18.92
C LYS A 225 5.41 0.02 18.98
N SER A 226 6.24 0.74 18.21
CA SER A 226 6.37 2.21 18.28
C SER A 226 5.24 3.00 17.60
N GLY A 227 4.30 2.32 16.94
CA GLY A 227 3.16 2.96 16.27
C GLY A 227 3.59 3.89 15.13
N SER A 228 3.08 5.13 15.12
CA SER A 228 3.36 6.10 14.04
C SER A 228 4.84 6.51 13.95
N VAL A 229 5.60 6.38 15.04
CA VAL A 229 7.04 6.71 15.08
C VAL A 229 7.87 5.77 14.19
N ASN A 230 7.38 4.54 13.94
CA ASN A 230 8.05 3.54 13.09
C ASN A 230 8.43 4.11 11.71
N MET A 231 7.48 4.77 11.02
CA MET A 231 7.75 5.36 9.71
C MET A 231 8.83 6.44 9.77
N SER A 232 8.81 7.26 10.83
CA SER A 232 9.77 8.35 11.01
C SER A 232 11.18 7.81 11.29
N LEU A 233 11.30 6.76 12.11
CA LEU A 233 12.56 6.05 12.33
C LEU A 233 13.09 5.42 11.04
N ARG A 234 12.23 4.75 10.26
CA ARG A 234 12.63 4.16 8.97
C ARG A 234 13.15 5.23 8.02
N ILE A 235 12.48 6.37 7.90
CA ILE A 235 12.93 7.48 7.05
C ILE A 235 14.24 8.08 7.58
N PHE A 236 14.42 8.19 8.89
CA PHE A 236 15.70 8.58 9.49
C PHE A 236 16.82 7.62 9.10
N PHE A 237 16.61 6.30 9.18
CA PHE A 237 17.59 5.30 8.76
C PHE A 237 17.92 5.37 7.27
N ILE A 238 16.91 5.50 6.40
CA ILE A 238 17.11 5.72 4.96
C ILE A 238 17.97 6.97 4.74
N SER A 239 17.67 8.04 5.46
CA SER A 239 18.40 9.30 5.34
C SER A 239 19.85 9.16 5.80
N LEU A 240 20.10 8.50 6.93
CA LEU A 240 21.45 8.23 7.44
C LEU A 240 22.29 7.42 6.43
N ALA A 241 21.72 6.34 5.88
CA ALA A 241 22.38 5.51 4.88
C ALA A 241 22.70 6.27 3.58
N LEU A 242 21.82 7.18 3.13
CA LEU A 242 22.05 8.00 1.93
C LEU A 242 23.26 8.93 2.06
N PHE A 243 23.62 9.31 3.28
CA PHE A 243 24.77 10.17 3.58
C PHE A 243 25.95 9.39 4.17
N GLY A 244 26.04 8.09 3.87
CA GLY A 244 27.18 7.25 4.24
C GLY A 244 27.39 7.17 5.75
N ASP A 245 26.30 7.09 6.50
CA ASP A 245 26.29 7.06 7.98
C ASP A 245 26.86 8.31 8.66
N SER A 246 27.07 9.40 7.91
CA SER A 246 27.53 10.68 8.46
C SER A 246 26.37 11.55 8.92
N ILE A 247 26.20 11.64 10.25
CA ILE A 247 25.22 12.57 10.86
C ILE A 247 25.50 14.01 10.47
N ASN A 248 26.76 14.43 10.36
CA ASN A 248 27.10 15.79 9.96
C ASN A 248 26.61 16.10 8.54
N CYS A 249 26.79 15.17 7.59
CA CYS A 249 26.28 15.32 6.24
C CYS A 249 24.74 15.38 6.21
N LEU A 250 24.08 14.49 6.95
CA LEU A 250 22.62 14.48 7.08
C LEU A 250 22.10 15.78 7.71
N LYS A 251 22.76 16.28 8.76
CA LYS A 251 22.42 17.54 9.43
C LYS A 251 22.54 18.74 8.49
N ASN A 252 23.64 18.85 7.75
CA ASN A 252 23.82 19.91 6.75
C ASN A 252 22.73 19.86 5.69
N PHE A 253 22.46 18.66 5.14
CA PHE A 253 21.39 18.47 4.18
C PHE A 253 20.01 18.88 4.74
N TYR A 254 19.71 18.48 5.97
CA TYR A 254 18.46 18.83 6.64
C TYR A 254 18.32 20.35 6.80
N GLU A 255 19.35 21.05 7.30
CA GLU A 255 19.32 22.50 7.47
C GLU A 255 19.11 23.25 6.15
N GLU A 256 19.75 22.81 5.07
CA GLU A 256 19.58 23.37 3.73
C GLU A 256 18.17 23.16 3.16
N ASN A 257 17.48 22.08 3.56
CA ASN A 257 16.26 21.63 2.89
C ASN A 257 14.99 21.74 3.76
N LYS A 258 15.07 21.89 5.09
CA LYS A 258 13.87 21.93 5.96
C LYS A 258 12.94 23.12 5.70
N LYS A 259 13.45 24.19 5.09
CA LYS A 259 12.67 25.39 4.70
C LYS A 259 12.43 25.48 3.18
N ASN A 260 12.73 24.43 2.43
CA ASN A 260 12.52 24.45 0.98
C ASN A 260 11.02 24.39 0.63
N SER A 261 10.68 24.74 -0.62
CA SER A 261 9.32 24.64 -1.16
C SER A 261 9.18 23.62 -2.30
N LYS A 262 10.16 22.72 -2.42
CA LYS A 262 10.29 21.77 -3.52
C LYS A 262 9.28 20.65 -3.39
N ASN A 263 8.71 20.25 -4.51
CA ASN A 263 7.81 19.12 -4.63
C ASN A 263 8.22 18.26 -5.82
N ILE A 264 7.53 17.15 -6.05
CA ILE A 264 7.92 16.19 -7.09
C ILE A 264 7.95 16.79 -8.51
N PHE A 265 7.16 17.84 -8.81
CA PHE A 265 7.15 18.48 -10.12
C PHE A 265 8.43 19.33 -10.38
N ASP A 266 9.20 19.66 -9.35
CA ASP A 266 10.49 20.34 -9.48
C ASP A 266 11.61 19.43 -10.02
N PHE A 267 11.34 18.13 -10.15
CA PHE A 267 12.33 17.08 -10.35
C PHE A 267 12.03 16.25 -11.59
N ASP A 268 13.08 15.67 -12.20
CA ASP A 268 12.97 14.76 -13.34
C ASP A 268 13.25 13.31 -12.94
N PHE A 269 12.18 12.55 -12.75
CA PHE A 269 12.24 11.13 -12.41
C PHE A 269 12.34 10.22 -13.63
N SER A 270 12.31 10.76 -14.85
CA SER A 270 12.44 9.96 -16.09
C SER A 270 13.90 9.70 -16.46
N THR A 271 14.79 10.66 -16.19
CA THR A 271 16.22 10.59 -16.54
C THR A 271 17.10 10.07 -15.40
N THR A 272 16.60 10.11 -14.16
CA THR A 272 17.35 9.69 -12.97
C THR A 272 17.41 8.17 -12.86
N LYS A 273 18.56 7.57 -13.21
CA LYS A 273 18.79 6.12 -13.06
C LYS A 273 19.33 5.70 -11.68
N SER A 274 19.99 6.61 -10.96
CA SER A 274 20.52 6.32 -9.63
C SER A 274 19.40 6.28 -8.59
N VAL A 275 19.31 5.15 -7.88
CA VAL A 275 18.37 4.97 -6.75
C VAL A 275 18.62 6.02 -5.67
N GLU A 276 19.88 6.31 -5.35
CA GLU A 276 20.25 7.29 -4.31
C GLU A 276 19.80 8.70 -4.68
N ASN A 277 20.04 9.14 -5.93
CA ASN A 277 19.59 10.44 -6.40
C ASN A 277 18.06 10.55 -6.34
N MET A 278 17.34 9.50 -6.75
CA MET A 278 15.87 9.47 -6.63
C MET A 278 15.42 9.59 -5.17
N LEU A 279 16.06 8.87 -4.25
CA LEU A 279 15.73 8.94 -2.82
C LEU A 279 16.05 10.32 -2.23
N ILE A 280 17.17 10.94 -2.59
CA ILE A 280 17.53 12.30 -2.18
C ILE A 280 16.47 13.30 -2.68
N MET A 281 16.05 13.20 -3.95
CA MET A 281 14.99 14.06 -4.50
C MET A 281 13.68 13.89 -3.74
N LYS A 282 13.30 12.64 -3.43
CA LYS A 282 12.12 12.34 -2.61
C LYS A 282 12.23 12.90 -1.18
N LEU A 283 13.40 12.80 -0.56
CA LEU A 283 13.65 13.34 0.78
C LEU A 283 13.57 14.87 0.79
N LYS A 284 14.07 15.56 -0.25
CA LYS A 284 13.89 17.02 -0.41
C LYS A 284 12.42 17.41 -0.46
N CYS A 285 11.61 16.67 -1.24
CA CYS A 285 10.16 16.90 -1.30
C CYS A 285 9.50 16.68 0.07
N LEU A 286 9.88 15.61 0.78
CA LEU A 286 9.31 15.25 2.06
C LEU A 286 9.57 16.33 3.13
N LEU A 287 10.82 16.78 3.27
CA LEU A 287 11.19 17.79 4.25
C LEU A 287 10.47 19.14 4.03
N SER A 288 10.07 19.45 2.79
CA SER A 288 9.25 20.64 2.45
C SER A 288 7.84 20.64 3.08
N LEU A 289 7.40 19.48 3.57
CA LEU A 289 6.06 19.28 4.13
C LEU A 289 6.00 19.56 5.64
N SER A 290 7.14 19.66 6.33
CA SER A 290 7.14 20.00 7.77
C SER A 290 6.78 21.49 7.94
N LYS A 291 5.52 21.75 8.29
CA LYS A 291 4.99 23.11 8.50
C LYS A 291 4.24 23.27 9.82
N SER A 292 4.17 22.21 10.62
CA SER A 292 3.44 22.22 11.88
C SER A 292 4.36 22.63 13.02
N SER A 293 3.81 23.25 14.06
CA SER A 293 4.52 23.49 15.33
C SER A 293 4.18 22.44 16.40
N LYS A 294 3.36 21.43 16.06
CA LYS A 294 2.90 20.39 16.99
C LYS A 294 4.09 19.56 17.49
N GLN A 295 4.21 19.38 18.81
CA GLN A 295 5.23 18.53 19.43
C GLN A 295 4.72 17.10 19.64
N TYR A 296 5.61 16.10 19.47
CA TYR A 296 5.31 14.69 19.74
C TYR A 296 6.13 14.18 20.91
N GLN A 297 5.52 13.28 21.70
CA GLN A 297 6.25 12.57 22.74
C GLN A 297 7.07 11.43 22.12
N LEU A 298 8.38 11.64 21.97
CA LEU A 298 9.30 10.69 21.34
C LEU A 298 9.92 9.67 22.31
N ALA A 299 9.15 9.22 23.31
CA ALA A 299 9.65 8.27 24.32
C ALA A 299 10.12 6.93 23.71
N TYR A 300 9.34 6.38 22.76
CA TYR A 300 9.72 5.16 22.04
C TYR A 300 11.00 5.31 21.23
N GLN A 301 11.13 6.41 20.49
CA GLN A 301 12.34 6.71 19.71
C GLN A 301 13.57 6.77 20.60
N LYS A 302 13.49 7.49 21.73
CA LYS A 302 14.58 7.56 22.70
C LYS A 302 14.98 6.16 23.20
N THR A 303 14.01 5.33 23.58
CA THR A 303 14.30 3.96 24.04
C THR A 303 14.93 3.11 22.94
N ILE A 304 14.39 3.14 21.71
CA ILE A 304 14.88 2.37 20.57
C ILE A 304 16.33 2.74 20.24
N LEU A 305 16.63 4.05 20.11
CA LEU A 305 17.97 4.51 19.75
C LEU A 305 18.97 4.32 20.90
N ASN A 306 18.54 4.46 22.16
CA ASN A 306 19.41 4.14 23.29
C ASN A 306 19.76 2.66 23.38
N ASN A 307 18.83 1.77 23.03
CA ASN A 307 19.05 0.32 23.06
C ASN A 307 19.74 -0.20 21.79
N HIS A 308 19.94 0.66 20.78
CA HIS A 308 20.53 0.25 19.52
C HIS A 308 22.03 0.01 19.68
N SER A 309 22.47 -1.23 19.47
CA SER A 309 23.86 -1.66 19.71
C SER A 309 24.92 -0.82 18.96
N THR A 310 24.67 -0.44 17.71
CA THR A 310 25.61 0.36 16.91
C THR A 310 25.33 1.86 16.87
N LEU A 311 24.09 2.30 17.04
CA LEU A 311 23.71 3.72 16.92
C LEU A 311 23.65 4.47 18.26
N HIS A 312 23.82 3.79 19.40
CA HIS A 312 23.74 4.40 20.73
C HIS A 312 24.63 5.64 20.88
N SER A 313 25.94 5.51 20.63
CA SER A 313 26.90 6.60 20.82
C SER A 313 26.58 7.79 19.89
N MET A 314 26.30 7.50 18.61
CA MET A 314 25.88 8.50 17.63
C MET A 314 24.63 9.26 18.08
N TYR A 315 23.64 8.54 18.64
CA TYR A 315 22.42 9.13 19.16
C TYR A 315 22.70 10.04 20.35
N VAL A 316 23.52 9.59 21.32
CA VAL A 316 23.85 10.38 22.51
C VAL A 316 24.57 11.68 22.14
N GLU A 317 25.53 11.62 21.21
CA GLU A 317 26.29 12.79 20.75
C GLU A 317 25.47 13.79 19.94
N ASN A 318 24.43 13.33 19.22
CA ASN A 318 23.66 14.13 18.27
C ASN A 318 22.17 14.21 18.61
N LYS A 319 21.85 14.06 19.90
CA LYS A 319 20.49 13.87 20.39
C LYS A 319 19.51 14.93 19.92
N ASP A 320 19.89 16.20 19.98
CA ASP A 320 19.00 17.33 19.66
C ASP A 320 18.65 17.33 18.17
N PHE A 321 19.65 17.17 17.29
CA PHE A 321 19.42 17.07 15.86
C PHE A 321 18.54 15.87 15.49
N ILE A 322 18.83 14.69 16.02
CA ILE A 322 18.06 13.48 15.71
C ILE A 322 16.62 13.61 16.24
N HIS A 323 16.44 14.24 17.41
CA HIS A 323 15.13 14.55 17.94
C HIS A 323 14.34 15.47 17.00
N ASP A 324 14.92 16.61 16.60
CA ASP A 324 14.27 17.58 15.71
C ASP A 324 13.92 16.97 14.36
N PHE A 325 14.83 16.18 13.78
CA PHE A 325 14.60 15.50 12.51
C PHE A 325 13.41 14.53 12.58
N ILE A 326 13.34 13.70 13.62
CA ILE A 326 12.25 12.73 13.78
C ILE A 326 10.93 13.42 14.16
N GLN A 327 11.02 14.50 14.93
CA GLN A 327 9.90 15.36 15.31
C GLN A 327 9.22 15.96 14.06
N ASP A 328 9.99 16.49 13.11
CA ASP A 328 9.48 16.97 11.82
C ASP A 328 8.82 15.85 11.00
N LEU A 329 9.43 14.66 10.95
CA LEU A 329 8.85 13.52 10.24
C LEU A 329 7.52 13.08 10.86
N CYS A 330 7.41 13.10 12.18
CA CYS A 330 6.14 12.82 12.88
C CYS A 330 5.08 13.88 12.54
N GLN A 331 5.45 15.16 12.43
CA GLN A 331 4.54 16.22 12.01
C GLN A 331 4.03 16.03 10.58
N ILE A 332 4.93 15.64 9.67
CA ILE A 332 4.58 15.31 8.30
C ILE A 332 3.62 14.12 8.26
N SER A 333 3.84 13.11 9.11
CA SER A 333 3.07 11.86 9.13
C SER A 333 1.58 12.04 9.37
N ASP A 334 1.19 13.00 10.22
CA ASP A 334 -0.21 13.27 10.59
C ASP A 334 -1.08 13.73 9.40
N HIS A 335 -0.45 14.31 8.38
CA HIS A 335 -1.16 15.01 7.29
C HIS A 335 -0.85 14.47 5.89
N ASN A 336 0.31 13.82 5.70
CA ASN A 336 0.82 13.49 4.35
C ASN A 336 1.05 11.99 4.12
N PHE A 337 0.98 11.15 5.15
CA PHE A 337 1.08 9.71 4.97
C PHE A 337 -0.30 9.10 4.77
N HIS A 338 -0.37 8.12 3.86
CA HIS A 338 -1.63 7.48 3.49
C HIS A 338 -1.64 6.04 3.99
N GLY A 339 -2.80 5.60 4.48
CA GLY A 339 -3.04 4.20 4.78
C GLY A 339 -2.94 3.37 3.50
N ILE A 340 -2.24 2.24 3.59
CA ILE A 340 -2.20 1.22 2.55
C ILE A 340 -3.23 0.17 2.93
N PHE A 341 -4.16 -0.07 2.02
CA PHE A 341 -5.22 -1.04 2.19
C PHE A 341 -5.01 -2.20 1.22
N SER A 342 -5.44 -3.39 1.58
CA SER A 342 -5.42 -4.52 0.66
C SER A 342 -6.67 -5.34 0.80
N SER A 343 -7.16 -5.86 -0.33
CA SER A 343 -8.16 -6.90 -0.33
C SER A 343 -7.62 -8.15 0.33
N ASN A 344 -8.52 -8.90 0.97
CA ASN A 344 -8.16 -10.19 1.53
C ASN A 344 -7.63 -11.12 0.41
N LEU A 345 -6.51 -11.78 0.69
CA LEU A 345 -5.87 -12.73 -0.22
C LEU A 345 -6.60 -14.09 -0.22
N ASP A 346 -7.45 -14.33 0.78
CA ASP A 346 -8.36 -15.48 0.86
C ASP A 346 -9.77 -15.07 0.40
N THR A 347 -10.27 -15.74 -0.65
CA THR A 347 -11.57 -15.45 -1.26
C THR A 347 -12.75 -16.14 -0.56
N LYS A 348 -12.51 -17.06 0.39
CA LYS A 348 -13.59 -17.81 1.10
C LYS A 348 -14.51 -16.94 1.95
N ILE A 349 -14.17 -15.67 2.17
CA ILE A 349 -14.97 -14.72 2.97
C ILE A 349 -16.15 -14.13 2.17
N PHE A 350 -16.14 -14.23 0.84
CA PHE A 350 -17.24 -13.71 0.02
C PHE A 350 -18.52 -14.56 0.04
N ASP A 351 -18.48 -15.76 0.64
CA ASP A 351 -19.61 -16.69 0.65
C ASP A 351 -20.64 -16.44 1.76
N ASN A 352 -20.37 -15.56 2.74
CA ASN A 352 -21.29 -15.29 3.84
C ASN A 352 -21.62 -13.81 3.96
N SER A 353 -22.70 -13.37 3.28
CA SER A 353 -23.65 -12.24 3.56
C SER A 353 -23.19 -10.91 4.20
N ASN A 354 -21.92 -10.77 4.54
CA ASN A 354 -21.30 -9.67 5.25
C ASN A 354 -20.18 -9.18 4.33
N LEU A 355 -20.49 -8.14 3.55
CA LEU A 355 -19.52 -7.27 2.89
C LEU A 355 -18.68 -6.51 3.95
N LYS A 356 -18.09 -7.23 4.92
CA LYS A 356 -17.01 -6.69 5.76
C LYS A 356 -15.95 -6.16 4.80
N SER A 357 -15.46 -4.97 5.12
CA SER A 357 -14.69 -4.07 4.25
C SER A 357 -13.84 -4.83 3.22
N LEU A 358 -14.12 -4.59 1.93
CA LEU A 358 -13.40 -5.18 0.79
C LEU A 358 -11.88 -4.98 0.84
N GLN A 359 -11.43 -4.05 1.68
CA GLN A 359 -10.04 -3.83 1.99
C GLN A 359 -9.85 -3.73 3.50
N GLU A 360 -8.73 -4.25 3.97
CA GLU A 360 -8.27 -4.12 5.34
C GLU A 360 -7.02 -3.22 5.37
N PRO A 361 -6.82 -2.41 6.42
CA PRO A 361 -5.60 -1.64 6.58
C PRO A 361 -4.42 -2.60 6.82
N ILE A 362 -3.42 -2.54 5.94
CA ILE A 362 -2.23 -3.41 6.01
C ILE A 362 -0.93 -2.64 6.28
N GLY A 363 -0.96 -1.31 6.19
CA GLY A 363 0.23 -0.49 6.41
C GLY A 363 0.00 0.99 6.18
N SER A 364 1.09 1.73 6.13
CA SER A 364 1.13 3.15 5.82
C SER A 364 2.24 3.42 4.83
N GLY A 365 2.13 4.50 4.05
CA GLY A 365 3.16 4.92 3.11
C GLY A 365 3.19 6.43 2.88
N SER A 366 4.38 6.92 2.54
CA SER A 366 4.63 8.30 2.11
C SER A 366 4.50 8.41 0.60
N PHE A 367 3.36 8.88 0.09
CA PHE A 367 3.05 9.00 -1.34
C PHE A 367 3.14 10.45 -1.78
N LEU A 368 4.28 10.85 -2.33
CA LEU A 368 4.62 12.26 -2.52
C LEU A 368 3.74 12.96 -3.57
N PHE A 369 3.26 12.27 -4.60
CA PHE A 369 2.28 12.86 -5.52
C PHE A 369 0.91 12.96 -4.85
N THR A 370 0.46 11.86 -4.24
CA THR A 370 -0.86 11.76 -3.62
C THR A 370 -1.05 12.79 -2.50
N SER A 371 0.01 13.10 -1.74
CA SER A 371 0.00 14.11 -0.68
C SER A 371 -0.21 15.56 -1.16
N LEU A 372 -0.10 15.84 -2.47
CA LEU A 372 -0.35 17.16 -3.04
C LEU A 372 -1.83 17.42 -3.36
N ILE A 373 -2.68 16.41 -3.24
CA ILE A 373 -4.10 16.49 -3.60
C ILE A 373 -4.89 17.03 -2.42
N ASN A 374 -5.63 18.11 -2.63
CA ASN A 374 -6.45 18.70 -1.56
C ASN A 374 -7.73 17.91 -1.30
N HIS A 375 -8.34 18.24 -0.18
CA HIS A 375 -9.58 17.66 0.27
C HIS A 375 -10.82 18.20 -0.46
N SER A 376 -11.78 17.31 -0.73
CA SER A 376 -13.20 17.64 -0.84
C SER A 376 -14.03 16.61 -0.08
N CYS A 377 -15.11 17.04 0.58
CA CYS A 377 -16.10 16.11 1.16
C CYS A 377 -16.87 15.32 0.09
N THR A 378 -16.68 15.65 -1.18
CA THR A 378 -17.25 15.03 -2.39
C THR A 378 -16.11 14.93 -3.41
N PRO A 379 -15.20 13.97 -3.22
CA PRO A 379 -14.00 13.84 -4.04
C PRO A 379 -14.37 13.49 -5.49
N ASN A 380 -13.46 13.77 -6.41
CA ASN A 380 -13.61 13.38 -7.82
C ASN A 380 -12.58 12.32 -8.26
N ILE A 381 -11.70 11.92 -7.34
CA ILE A 381 -10.80 10.78 -7.50
C ILE A 381 -11.00 9.75 -6.38
N LEU A 382 -10.65 8.51 -6.69
CA LEU A 382 -10.60 7.38 -5.77
C LEU A 382 -9.17 6.84 -5.69
N ARG A 383 -8.73 6.56 -4.47
CA ARG A 383 -7.49 5.82 -4.20
C ARG A 383 -7.74 4.31 -4.26
N VAL A 384 -7.01 3.60 -5.12
CA VAL A 384 -7.01 2.14 -5.21
C VAL A 384 -5.60 1.63 -4.92
N CYS A 385 -5.42 0.98 -3.78
CA CYS A 385 -4.15 0.34 -3.43
C CYS A 385 -3.98 -0.98 -4.19
N LEU A 386 -2.90 -1.10 -4.95
CA LEU A 386 -2.55 -2.25 -5.78
C LEU A 386 -1.20 -2.78 -5.36
N ASP A 387 -1.21 -3.76 -4.46
CA ASP A 387 -0.01 -4.46 -4.02
C ASP A 387 1.14 -3.49 -3.65
N GLY A 388 0.87 -2.52 -2.78
CA GLY A 388 1.87 -1.54 -2.33
C GLY A 388 2.02 -0.28 -3.20
N GLU A 389 1.33 -0.18 -4.34
CA GLU A 389 1.26 1.03 -5.18
C GLU A 389 -0.11 1.72 -5.03
N MET A 390 -0.16 3.05 -5.16
CA MET A 390 -1.39 3.84 -5.03
C MET A 390 -1.85 4.29 -6.42
N CYS A 391 -2.92 3.68 -6.94
CA CYS A 391 -3.54 4.08 -8.19
C CYS A 391 -4.64 5.11 -7.94
N LEU A 392 -4.62 6.21 -8.68
CA LEU A 392 -5.62 7.27 -8.59
C LEU A 392 -6.55 7.19 -9.79
N VAL A 393 -7.82 6.93 -9.54
CA VAL A 393 -8.86 6.69 -10.54
C VAL A 393 -9.91 7.77 -10.45
N VAL A 394 -10.25 8.41 -11.56
CA VAL A 394 -11.32 9.43 -11.62
C VAL A 394 -12.67 8.75 -11.34
N CYS A 395 -13.41 9.21 -10.32
CA CYS A 395 -14.73 8.67 -9.98
C CYS A 395 -15.90 9.57 -10.40
N ARG A 396 -15.61 10.84 -10.74
CA ARG A 396 -16.57 11.81 -11.28
C ARG A 396 -15.91 12.59 -12.40
N LYS A 397 -16.67 13.00 -13.43
CA LYS A 397 -16.13 13.82 -14.54
C LYS A 397 -15.44 15.06 -13.95
N ILE A 398 -14.24 15.38 -14.45
CA ILE A 398 -13.47 16.55 -14.05
C ILE A 398 -13.31 17.42 -15.29
N GLU A 399 -13.78 18.66 -15.23
CA GLU A 399 -13.66 19.59 -16.34
C GLU A 399 -12.23 20.16 -16.40
N LYS A 400 -11.80 20.56 -17.60
CA LYS A 400 -10.57 21.30 -17.80
C LYS A 400 -10.45 22.48 -16.80
N ASP A 401 -9.22 22.73 -16.35
CA ASP A 401 -8.82 23.77 -15.41
C ASP A 401 -9.40 23.60 -13.99
N SER A 402 -10.08 22.47 -13.73
CA SER A 402 -10.54 22.11 -12.39
C SER A 402 -9.48 21.35 -11.59
N GLN A 403 -9.57 21.48 -10.26
CA GLN A 403 -8.73 20.73 -9.32
C GLN A 403 -9.21 19.28 -9.16
N ILE A 404 -8.26 18.36 -8.97
CA ILE A 404 -8.54 17.01 -8.48
C ILE A 404 -8.60 17.01 -6.95
N TYR A 405 -9.52 16.23 -6.38
CA TYR A 405 -9.81 16.20 -4.95
C TYR A 405 -9.89 14.77 -4.43
N ASP A 406 -9.25 14.55 -3.28
CA ASP A 406 -9.34 13.34 -2.46
C ASP A 406 -10.19 13.60 -1.20
N CYS A 407 -10.57 12.55 -0.48
CA CYS A 407 -11.24 12.66 0.80
C CYS A 407 -10.29 12.24 1.94
N TYR A 408 -9.96 13.20 2.81
CA TYR A 408 -9.00 12.98 3.91
C TYR A 408 -9.61 12.16 5.05
N LYS A 409 -10.90 12.36 5.31
CA LYS A 409 -11.65 11.70 6.38
C LYS A 409 -13.02 11.28 5.84
N ASN A 410 -14.11 11.67 6.49
CA ASN A 410 -15.46 11.29 6.11
C ASN A 410 -16.00 12.20 4.99
N ASN A 411 -16.62 11.58 3.98
CA ASN A 411 -17.33 12.29 2.92
C ASN A 411 -18.77 12.64 3.35
N PHE A 412 -19.49 13.40 2.52
CA PHE A 412 -20.86 13.84 2.84
C PHE A 412 -21.88 12.70 2.89
N LEU A 413 -21.61 11.57 2.22
CA LEU A 413 -22.52 10.41 2.22
C LEU A 413 -22.63 9.77 3.61
N MET A 414 -21.57 9.87 4.42
CA MET A 414 -21.46 9.17 5.71
C MET A 414 -21.69 10.08 6.92
N GLU A 415 -21.39 11.37 6.81
CA GLU A 415 -21.26 12.26 7.97
C GLU A 415 -21.84 13.64 7.66
N ARG A 416 -22.47 14.29 8.65
CA ARG A 416 -23.06 15.63 8.49
C ARG A 416 -22.02 16.74 8.39
N ARG A 417 -22.38 17.86 7.77
CA ARG A 417 -21.47 19.00 7.50
C ARG A 417 -20.75 19.46 8.75
N GLU A 418 -21.47 19.69 9.85
CA GLU A 418 -20.90 20.16 11.11
C GLU A 418 -19.76 19.26 11.60
N ARG A 419 -20.00 17.95 11.62
CA ARG A 419 -19.01 16.97 12.06
C ARG A 419 -17.83 16.88 11.08
N ARG A 420 -18.07 16.93 9.78
CA ARG A 420 -17.00 17.00 8.75
C ARG A 420 -16.11 18.22 8.95
N GLN A 421 -16.70 19.41 9.12
CA GLN A 421 -15.96 20.66 9.38
C GLN A 421 -15.11 20.55 10.64
N ASN A 422 -15.70 20.06 11.74
CA ASN A 422 -15.01 19.92 13.01
C ASN A 422 -13.80 18.98 12.88
N ILE A 423 -13.96 17.80 12.26
CA ILE A 423 -12.85 16.87 12.01
C ILE A 423 -11.75 17.53 11.18
N LEU A 424 -12.10 18.22 10.09
CA LEU A 424 -11.10 18.84 9.21
C LEU A 424 -10.37 19.99 9.90
N TYR A 425 -11.07 20.80 10.68
CA TYR A 425 -10.46 21.86 11.46
C TYR A 425 -9.49 21.31 12.51
N GLN A 426 -9.92 20.29 13.28
CA GLN A 426 -9.09 19.67 14.32
C GLN A 426 -7.84 18.98 13.77
N HIS A 427 -7.96 18.31 12.61
CA HIS A 427 -6.89 17.48 12.07
C HIS A 427 -6.04 18.16 10.99
N PHE A 428 -6.55 19.18 10.31
CA PHE A 428 -5.90 19.80 9.16
C PHE A 428 -5.95 21.33 9.18
N ASN A 429 -6.56 21.93 10.21
CA ASN A 429 -6.61 23.38 10.44
C ASN A 429 -7.20 24.19 9.26
N PHE A 430 -8.26 23.68 8.63
CA PHE A 430 -9.02 24.43 7.62
C PHE A 430 -10.52 24.09 7.68
N ASN A 431 -11.34 25.01 7.16
CA ASN A 431 -12.76 24.80 6.94
C ASN A 431 -13.00 24.46 5.47
N CYS A 432 -13.72 23.37 5.20
CA CYS A 432 -14.00 22.91 3.86
C CYS A 432 -15.11 23.74 3.20
N ASP A 433 -14.91 24.14 1.96
CA ASP A 433 -15.90 24.91 1.19
C ASP A 433 -16.26 24.23 -0.13
N CYS A 434 -16.02 22.91 -0.25
CA CYS A 434 -16.45 22.15 -1.41
C CYS A 434 -17.97 22.23 -1.58
N GLU A 435 -18.47 21.89 -2.77
CA GLU A 435 -19.90 21.93 -3.12
C GLU A 435 -20.81 21.26 -2.06
N ALA A 436 -20.37 20.16 -1.43
CA ALA A 436 -21.14 19.47 -0.39
C ALA A 436 -21.23 20.25 0.93
N CYS A 437 -20.19 21.01 1.27
CA CYS A 437 -20.15 21.85 2.45
C CYS A 437 -20.79 23.22 2.20
N PHE A 438 -20.68 23.76 0.99
CA PHE A 438 -21.31 25.00 0.60
C PHE A 438 -22.84 24.87 0.56
N ASN A 439 -23.35 23.81 -0.07
CA ASN A 439 -24.79 23.56 -0.22
C ASN A 439 -25.42 22.75 0.94
N ASP A 440 -24.66 22.51 2.02
CA ASP A 440 -25.06 21.68 3.17
C ASP A 440 -25.74 20.35 2.78
N TRP A 441 -25.10 19.60 1.89
CA TRP A 441 -25.67 18.35 1.40
C TRP A 441 -25.92 17.34 2.54
N PRO A 442 -27.09 16.70 2.56
CA PRO A 442 -27.43 15.75 3.59
C PRO A 442 -26.70 14.41 3.37
N THR A 443 -26.80 13.50 4.33
CA THR A 443 -26.23 12.15 4.19
C THR A 443 -27.01 11.31 3.19
N LEU A 444 -26.44 10.18 2.76
CA LEU A 444 -27.01 9.32 1.71
C LEU A 444 -28.50 8.97 1.90
N LYS A 445 -28.94 8.79 3.15
CA LYS A 445 -30.33 8.38 3.48
C LYS A 445 -31.37 9.46 3.18
N GLU A 446 -30.94 10.71 3.02
CA GLU A 446 -31.79 11.89 2.88
C GLU A 446 -31.62 12.58 1.52
N LEU A 447 -30.81 12.00 0.62
CA LEU A 447 -30.67 12.53 -0.73
C LEU A 447 -31.96 12.34 -1.53
N ILE A 448 -32.24 13.33 -2.38
CA ILE A 448 -33.40 13.33 -3.26
C ILE A 448 -33.17 12.34 -4.41
N ILE A 449 -34.24 11.69 -4.84
CA ILE A 449 -34.26 10.84 -6.04
C ILE A 449 -34.67 11.72 -7.22
N ASN A 450 -33.80 11.87 -8.21
CA ASN A 450 -34.09 12.68 -9.40
C ASN A 450 -34.60 11.83 -10.57
N ASP A 451 -34.19 10.56 -10.64
CA ASP A 451 -34.61 9.62 -11.69
C ASP A 451 -34.99 8.26 -11.11
N MET A 452 -36.30 7.97 -11.10
CA MET A 452 -36.84 6.70 -10.59
C MET A 452 -36.41 5.47 -11.40
N LYS A 453 -36.09 5.60 -12.69
CA LYS A 453 -35.58 4.49 -13.50
C LYS A 453 -34.15 4.16 -13.09
N LEU A 454 -33.31 5.18 -12.94
CA LEU A 454 -31.94 5.00 -12.43
C LEU A 454 -31.94 4.50 -10.98
N MET A 455 -32.88 4.95 -10.14
CA MET A 455 -33.00 4.44 -8.77
C MET A 455 -33.34 2.94 -8.74
N LYS A 456 -34.27 2.48 -9.60
CA LYS A 456 -34.55 1.04 -9.74
C LYS A 456 -33.31 0.26 -10.18
N TYR A 457 -32.53 0.82 -11.10
CA TYR A 457 -31.27 0.22 -11.53
C TYR A 457 -30.21 0.18 -10.41
N ALA A 458 -30.06 1.27 -9.65
CA ALA A 458 -29.14 1.35 -8.52
C ALA A 458 -29.46 0.30 -7.44
N LYS A 459 -30.75 0.16 -7.09
CA LYS A 459 -31.23 -0.90 -6.18
C LYS A 459 -30.91 -2.29 -6.74
N LYS A 460 -31.25 -2.53 -8.00
CA LYS A 460 -30.98 -3.82 -8.66
C LYS A 460 -29.50 -4.19 -8.62
N ILE A 461 -28.58 -3.29 -8.96
CA ILE A 461 -27.15 -3.58 -8.90
C ILE A 461 -26.72 -3.88 -7.46
N ASN A 462 -27.23 -3.12 -6.49
CA ASN A 462 -26.88 -3.32 -5.09
C ASN A 462 -27.38 -4.68 -4.58
N ASP A 463 -28.56 -5.12 -5.00
CA ASP A 463 -29.12 -6.43 -4.66
C ASP A 463 -28.37 -7.58 -5.37
N GLU A 464 -27.98 -7.37 -6.63
CA GLU A 464 -27.18 -8.31 -7.43
C GLU A 464 -25.67 -8.14 -7.21
N LEU A 465 -25.23 -7.37 -6.20
CA LEU A 465 -23.84 -7.01 -6.00
C LEU A 465 -22.97 -8.25 -5.82
N ILE A 466 -23.36 -9.11 -4.87
CA ILE A 466 -22.64 -10.36 -4.57
C ILE A 466 -22.57 -11.24 -5.82
N GLU A 467 -23.67 -11.38 -6.54
CA GLU A 467 -23.73 -12.19 -7.77
C GLU A 467 -22.84 -11.62 -8.88
N SER A 468 -22.76 -10.29 -9.00
CA SER A 468 -21.88 -9.60 -9.94
C SER A 468 -20.40 -9.80 -9.60
N LEU A 469 -20.05 -10.02 -8.33
CA LEU A 469 -18.69 -10.26 -7.89
C LEU A 469 -18.21 -11.71 -8.15
N LYS A 470 -19.11 -12.66 -8.46
CA LYS A 470 -18.77 -14.08 -8.62
C LYS A 470 -18.05 -14.43 -9.92
N THR A 471 -18.34 -13.72 -11.02
CA THR A 471 -17.73 -14.03 -12.32
C THR A 471 -17.07 -12.79 -12.93
N SER A 472 -15.89 -12.98 -13.55
CA SER A 472 -15.13 -11.87 -14.16
C SER A 472 -15.92 -11.14 -15.25
N SER A 473 -16.76 -11.85 -16.00
CA SER A 473 -17.59 -11.26 -17.05
C SER A 473 -18.72 -10.38 -16.49
N LYS A 474 -19.47 -10.86 -15.47
CA LYS A 474 -20.52 -10.06 -14.82
C LYS A 474 -19.91 -8.85 -14.12
N LEU A 475 -18.80 -9.04 -13.39
CA LEU A 475 -18.07 -7.97 -12.73
C LEU A 475 -17.69 -6.85 -13.70
N THR A 476 -17.04 -7.21 -14.80
CA THR A 476 -16.56 -6.24 -15.80
C THR A 476 -17.72 -5.51 -16.48
N ASN A 477 -18.82 -6.23 -16.78
CA ASN A 477 -20.01 -5.63 -17.38
C ASN A 477 -20.72 -4.65 -16.43
N SER A 478 -20.92 -5.04 -15.15
CA SER A 478 -21.53 -4.18 -14.14
C SER A 478 -20.66 -2.95 -13.86
N PHE A 479 -19.34 -3.14 -13.76
CA PHE A 479 -18.37 -2.06 -13.63
C PHE A 479 -18.49 -1.05 -14.77
N LYS A 480 -18.46 -1.51 -16.03
CA LYS A 480 -18.55 -0.66 -17.23
C LYS A 480 -19.87 0.13 -17.26
N LYS A 481 -21.00 -0.54 -16.98
CA LYS A 481 -22.31 0.13 -16.94
C LYS A 481 -22.38 1.23 -15.86
N CYS A 482 -21.84 0.98 -14.67
CA CYS A 482 -21.79 2.00 -13.63
C CYS A 482 -20.92 3.19 -14.06
N LYS A 483 -19.76 2.93 -14.65
CA LYS A 483 -18.87 3.97 -15.22
C LYS A 483 -19.61 4.82 -16.25
N ASP A 484 -20.29 4.20 -17.22
CA ASP A 484 -20.99 4.91 -18.29
C ASP A 484 -22.12 5.79 -17.74
N ILE A 485 -22.92 5.28 -16.79
CA ILE A 485 -24.01 6.05 -16.16
C ILE A 485 -23.48 7.25 -15.38
N LEU A 486 -22.41 7.07 -14.60
CA LEU A 486 -21.78 8.16 -13.84
C LEU A 486 -21.21 9.22 -14.78
N GLN A 487 -20.61 8.81 -15.90
CA GLN A 487 -20.10 9.72 -16.92
C GLN A 487 -21.22 10.55 -17.57
N GLU A 488 -22.34 9.94 -17.91
CA GLU A 488 -23.45 10.60 -18.62
C GLU A 488 -24.30 11.50 -17.70
N ASN A 489 -24.40 11.15 -16.41
CA ASN A 489 -25.34 11.80 -15.47
C ASN A 489 -24.64 12.68 -14.42
N PHE A 490 -23.35 12.98 -14.57
CA PHE A 490 -22.55 13.71 -13.57
C PHE A 490 -23.17 15.05 -13.11
N LYS A 491 -23.88 15.76 -13.99
CA LYS A 491 -24.56 17.03 -13.68
C LYS A 491 -25.73 16.91 -12.70
N LYS A 492 -26.28 15.70 -12.52
CA LYS A 492 -27.40 15.43 -11.58
C LYS A 492 -26.90 15.04 -10.18
N TYR A 493 -25.58 15.00 -9.96
CA TYR A 493 -25.00 14.70 -8.65
C TYR A 493 -25.27 15.87 -7.68
N PRO A 494 -25.64 15.63 -6.40
CA PRO A 494 -25.72 14.34 -5.72
C PRO A 494 -27.18 13.84 -5.60
N SER A 495 -27.64 13.01 -6.53
CA SER A 495 -28.90 12.29 -6.32
C SER A 495 -28.65 10.94 -5.62
N MET A 496 -29.65 10.44 -4.90
CA MET A 496 -29.54 9.18 -4.17
C MET A 496 -29.13 8.03 -5.10
N GLU A 497 -29.73 7.95 -6.29
CA GLU A 497 -29.43 6.91 -7.27
C GLU A 497 -27.99 6.96 -7.79
N LEU A 498 -27.44 8.15 -8.05
CA LEU A 498 -26.05 8.29 -8.53
C LEU A 498 -25.04 7.97 -7.43
N CYS A 499 -25.30 8.37 -6.19
CA CYS A 499 -24.43 8.05 -5.06
C CYS A 499 -24.42 6.54 -4.76
N LEU A 500 -25.56 5.85 -4.93
CA LEU A 500 -25.63 4.39 -4.83
C LEU A 500 -24.86 3.70 -5.96
N ILE A 501 -24.99 4.19 -7.20
CA ILE A 501 -24.23 3.66 -8.35
C ILE A 501 -22.73 3.90 -8.17
N GLU A 502 -22.31 5.06 -7.66
CA GLU A 502 -20.91 5.35 -7.32
C GLU A 502 -20.37 4.36 -6.28
N LYS A 503 -21.14 4.05 -5.22
CA LYS A 503 -20.76 3.05 -4.21
C LYS A 503 -20.59 1.65 -4.82
N SER A 504 -21.47 1.25 -5.74
CA SER A 504 -21.33 -0.02 -6.49
C SER A 504 -20.12 0.01 -7.43
N TYR A 505 -19.88 1.11 -8.14
CA TYR A 505 -18.71 1.32 -9.00
C TYR A 505 -17.40 1.13 -8.22
N VAL A 506 -17.28 1.79 -7.07
CA VAL A 506 -16.11 1.66 -6.17
C VAL A 506 -15.94 0.19 -5.76
N THR A 507 -17.01 -0.48 -5.36
CA THR A 507 -16.97 -1.90 -4.97
C THR A 507 -16.45 -2.79 -6.11
N PHE A 508 -16.96 -2.60 -7.33
CA PHE A 508 -16.50 -3.37 -8.49
C PHE A 508 -15.04 -3.08 -8.83
N LEU A 509 -14.62 -1.82 -8.78
CA LEU A 509 -13.24 -1.43 -9.02
C LEU A 509 -12.28 -2.07 -8.01
N LEU A 510 -12.64 -2.08 -6.73
CA LEU A 510 -11.87 -2.74 -5.68
C LEU A 510 -11.81 -4.26 -5.86
N LYS A 511 -12.88 -4.90 -6.34
CA LYS A 511 -12.85 -6.33 -6.68
C LYS A 511 -11.98 -6.63 -7.89
N LEU A 512 -12.00 -5.77 -8.92
CA LEU A 512 -11.10 -5.89 -10.07
C LEU A 512 -9.63 -5.77 -9.63
N ALA A 513 -9.33 -4.85 -8.70
CA ALA A 513 -8.02 -4.71 -8.07
C ALA A 513 -7.62 -5.97 -7.29
N ALA A 514 -8.55 -6.54 -6.51
CA ALA A 514 -8.32 -7.76 -5.76
C ALA A 514 -7.99 -8.95 -6.67
N ASN A 515 -8.75 -9.13 -7.76
CA ASN A 515 -8.53 -10.22 -8.73
C ASN A 515 -7.16 -10.10 -9.43
N HIS A 516 -6.59 -8.91 -9.51
CA HIS A 516 -5.25 -8.69 -10.07
C HIS A 516 -4.15 -9.25 -9.15
N ILE A 517 -4.40 -9.38 -7.85
CA ILE A 517 -3.39 -9.72 -6.82
C ILE A 517 -3.70 -11.08 -6.15
N SER A 518 -4.94 -11.57 -6.28
CA SER A 518 -5.41 -12.83 -5.68
C SER A 518 -4.52 -14.03 -6.01
N LEU A 519 -4.45 -14.95 -5.05
CA LEU A 519 -3.86 -16.28 -5.18
C LEU A 519 -4.84 -17.30 -5.78
N PHE A 520 -6.15 -17.04 -5.65
CA PHE A 520 -7.26 -17.97 -5.94
C PHE A 520 -8.34 -17.31 -6.78
#